data_AF-A0A172WPH8-F1
#
_entry.id   AF-A0A172WPH8-F1
#
_cell.length_a   1.000
_cell.length_b   1.000
_cell.length_c   1.000
_cell.angle_alpha   90.00
_cell.angle_beta   90.00
_cell.angle_gamma   90.00
#
_symmetry.space_group_name_H-M   'P 1'
#
loop_
_entity.id
_entity.type
_entity.pdbx_description
1 polymer ?
#
loop_
_entity_poly.entity_id
_entity_poly.type
_entity_poly.pdbx_seq_one_letter_code
_entity_poly.pdbx_strand_id
1 'polypeptide(L)' 'MSTLTELAQQIAALYPLQDKTAGKRYRIVSQLAGMTELQEIGGMPRYVESCQLDDKELWDGRVAS' A
#
# COMPACT_ATOMS: atom_id res chain seq x y z
N MET A 1 18.82 7.51 16.48
CA MET A 1 17.52 7.33 15.79
C MET A 1 16.43 7.70 16.80
N SER A 2 15.38 8.42 16.37
CA SER A 2 14.27 8.77 17.28
C SER A 2 13.15 7.72 17.21
N THR A 3 12.34 7.64 18.27
CA THR A 3 11.15 6.78 18.33
C THR A 3 10.16 7.04 17.19
N LEU A 4 10.10 8.28 16.69
CA LEU A 4 9.28 8.65 15.54
C LEU A 4 9.80 8.06 14.23
N THR A 5 11.12 7.97 14.05
CA THR A 5 11.72 7.33 12.87
C THR A 5 11.44 5.84 12.85
N GLU A 6 11.52 5.16 14.00
CA GLU A 6 11.21 3.74 14.14
C GLU A 6 9.73 3.45 13.86
N LEU A 7 8.83 4.26 14.41
CA LEU A 7 7.40 4.15 14.14
C LEU A 7 7.09 4.33 12.65
N ALA A 8 7.69 5.32 12.00
CA ALA A 8 7.49 5.54 10.57
C ALA A 8 7.96 4.35 9.73
N GLN A 9 9.09 3.73 10.08
CA GLN A 9 9.59 2.53 9.42
C GLN A 9 8.68 1.32 9.64
N GLN A 10 8.16 1.13 10.85
CA GLN A 10 7.19 0.07 11.15
C GLN A 10 5.90 0.22 10.37
N ILE A 11 5.37 1.45 10.26
CA ILE A 11 4.18 1.74 9.44
C ILE A 11 4.47 1.43 7.96
N ALA A 12 5.64 1.83 7.45
CA ALA A 12 6.03 1.56 6.08
C ALA A 12 6.16 0.06 5.78
N ALA A 13 6.63 -0.75 6.74
CA ALA A 13 6.71 -2.20 6.61
C ALA A 13 5.32 -2.87 6.60
N LEU A 14 4.37 -2.36 7.39
CA LEU A 14 3.01 -2.90 7.45
C LEU A 14 2.13 -2.47 6.28
N TYR A 15 2.34 -1.27 5.76
CA TYR A 15 1.60 -0.68 4.64
C TYR A 15 2.60 -0.23 3.56
N PRO A 16 3.10 -1.19 2.74
CA PRO A 16 4.21 -0.93 1.83
C PRO A 16 3.83 -0.07 0.62
N LEU A 17 2.54 -0.05 0.25
CA LEU A 17 2.05 0.66 -0.93
C LEU A 17 1.56 2.06 -0.56
N GLN A 18 2.18 3.11 -1.10
CA GLN A 18 1.75 4.49 -0.90
C GLN A 18 1.12 5.04 -2.16
N ASP A 19 -0.12 5.51 -2.07
CA ASP A 19 -0.79 6.23 -3.15
C ASP A 19 -0.29 7.67 -3.24
N LYS A 20 0.25 8.04 -4.40
CA LYS A 20 0.76 9.39 -4.67
C LYS A 20 -0.34 10.43 -4.77
N THR A 21 -1.52 10.03 -5.21
CA THR A 21 -2.67 10.91 -5.43
C THR A 21 -3.45 11.18 -4.15
N ALA A 22 -3.65 10.13 -3.34
CA ALA A 22 -4.45 10.21 -2.11
C ALA A 22 -3.60 10.49 -0.85
N GLY A 23 -2.27 10.34 -0.92
CA GLY A 23 -1.39 10.46 0.25
C GLY A 23 -1.64 9.37 1.30
N LYS A 24 -2.25 8.24 0.91
CA LYS A 24 -2.64 7.14 1.79
C LYS A 24 -1.72 5.94 1.59
N ARG A 25 -1.58 5.12 2.64
CA ARG A 25 -0.84 3.85 2.57
C ARG A 25 -1.79 2.66 2.68
N TYR A 26 -1.44 1.62 1.95
CA TYR A 26 -2.23 0.40 1.83
C TYR A 26 -1.35 -0.83 2.02
N ARG A 27 -1.99 -1.91 2.46
CA ARG A 27 -1.46 -3.28 2.36
C ARG A 27 -2.34 -4.09 1.42
N ILE A 28 -1.74 -5.07 0.76
CA ILE A 28 -2.48 -6.04 -0.05
C ILE A 28 -3.11 -7.06 0.91
N VAL A 29 -4.41 -7.30 0.75
CA VAL A 29 -5.18 -8.28 1.54
C VAL A 29 -5.39 -9.55 0.73
N SER A 30 -5.87 -9.42 -0.50
CA SER A 30 -6.19 -10.55 -1.38
C SER A 30 -6.01 -10.17 -2.85
N GLN A 31 -5.82 -11.18 -3.70
CA GLN A 31 -5.82 -11.03 -5.15
C GLN A 31 -6.71 -12.12 -5.75
N LEU A 32 -7.72 -11.71 -6.52
CA LEU A 32 -8.68 -12.63 -7.13
C LEU A 32 -9.17 -12.07 -8.47
N ALA A 33 -9.17 -12.92 -9.50
CA ALA A 33 -9.75 -12.61 -10.80
C ALA A 33 -9.24 -11.29 -11.43
N GLY A 34 -7.94 -10.99 -11.26
CA GLY A 34 -7.32 -9.76 -11.78
C GLY A 34 -7.58 -8.51 -10.95
N MET A 35 -8.29 -8.64 -9.81
CA MET A 35 -8.49 -7.57 -8.84
C MET A 35 -7.63 -7.79 -7.60
N THR A 36 -7.11 -6.69 -7.06
CA THR A 36 -6.42 -6.65 -5.77
C THR A 36 -7.26 -5.90 -4.76
N GLU A 37 -7.48 -6.53 -3.60
CA GLU A 37 -8.00 -5.85 -2.42
C GLU A 37 -6.85 -5.20 -1.64
N LEU A 38 -6.96 -3.89 -1.47
CA LEU A 38 -6.09 -3.07 -0.67
C LEU A 38 -6.82 -2.67 0.62
N GLN A 39 -6.10 -2.59 1.72
CA GLN A 39 -6.64 -2.06 2.98
C GLN A 39 -5.83 -0.87 3.45
N GLU A 40 -6.52 0.24 3.71
CA GLU A 40 -5.89 1.45 4.28
C GLU A 40 -5.64 1.33 5.78
N ILE A 41 -4.83 2.25 6.31
CA ILE A 41 -4.69 2.45 7.75
C ILE A 41 -6.06 2.88 8.31
N GLY A 42 -6.71 1.99 9.06
CA GLY A 42 -8.08 2.18 9.56
C GLY A 42 -9.07 1.10 9.10
N GLY A 43 -8.67 0.25 8.15
CA GLY A 43 -9.40 -0.97 7.81
C GLY A 43 -10.34 -0.87 6.62
N MET A 44 -10.49 0.30 5.99
CA MET A 44 -11.36 0.43 4.82
C MET A 44 -10.75 -0.26 3.61
N PRO A 45 -11.52 -1.12 2.91
CA PRO A 45 -11.05 -1.76 1.69
C PRO A 45 -11.12 -0.82 0.49
N ARG A 46 -10.18 -1.00 -0.44
CA ARG A 46 -10.16 -0.41 -1.77
C ARG A 46 -9.83 -1.51 -2.77
N TYR A 47 -10.56 -1.57 -3.86
CA TYR A 47 -10.30 -2.52 -4.93
C TYR A 47 -9.66 -1.81 -6.11
N VAL A 48 -8.63 -2.42 -6.68
CA VAL A 48 -7.93 -1.94 -7.88
C VAL A 48 -7.67 -3.11 -8.81
N GLU A 49 -7.54 -2.84 -10.11
CA GLU A 49 -7.05 -3.84 -11.05
C GLU A 49 -5.61 -4.22 -10.65
N SER A 50 -5.27 -5.51 -10.63
CA SER A 50 -3.95 -5.97 -10.18
C SER A 50 -2.81 -5.40 -11.03
N CYS A 51 -3.06 -5.16 -12.32
CA CYS A 51 -2.08 -4.52 -13.21
C CYS A 51 -1.75 -3.07 -12.82
N GLN A 52 -2.63 -2.38 -12.08
CA GLN A 52 -2.36 -1.03 -11.60
C GLN A 52 -1.31 -0.99 -10.50
N LEU A 53 -1.02 -2.12 -9.83
CA LEU A 53 0.03 -2.15 -8.80
C LEU A 53 1.43 -1.86 -9.37
N ASP A 54 1.63 -2.11 -10.66
CA ASP A 54 2.88 -1.83 -11.37
C ASP A 54 2.98 -0.37 -11.86
N ASP A 55 1.89 0.40 -11.72
CA ASP A 55 1.85 1.81 -12.12
C ASP A 55 2.65 2.67 -11.13
N LYS A 56 3.86 3.05 -11.56
CA LYS A 56 4.77 3.91 -10.79
C LYS A 56 4.31 5.36 -10.70
N GLU A 57 3.37 5.80 -11.52
CA GLU A 57 2.77 7.14 -11.41
C GLU A 57 1.69 7.15 -10.32
N LEU A 58 1.07 5.99 -10.03
CA LEU A 58 0.06 5.85 -8.99
C LEU A 58 0.66 5.52 -7.63
N TRP A 59 1.69 4.65 -7.59
CA TRP A 59 2.22 4.11 -6.34
C TRP A 59 3.68 4.45 -6.08
N ASP A 60 3.98 4.77 -4.82
CA ASP A 60 5.30 4.74 -4.23
C ASP A 60 5.44 3.50 -3.33
N GLY A 61 6.46 2.69 -3.58
CA GLY A 61 6.74 1.47 -2.82
C GLY A 61 6.96 0.27 -3.73
N ARG A 62 7.68 -0.74 -3.22
CA ARG A 62 7.78 -2.04 -3.89
C ARG A 62 6.71 -2.95 -3.30
N VAL A 63 5.85 -3.50 -4.16
CA VAL A 63 5.25 -4.80 -3.88
C VAL A 63 6.43 -5.78 -3.91
N ALA A 64 6.83 -6.30 -2.76
CA ALA A 64 7.79 -7.40 -2.76
C ALA A 64 7.09 -8.59 -3.44
N SER A 65 7.58 -8.95 -4.63
CA SER A 65 7.24 -10.17 -5.35
C SER A 65 7.57 -11.41 -4.53
#